data_AF-A0A0R1UWV9-F1
#
_entry.id   AF-A0A0R1UWV9-F1
#
_cell.length_a   1.000
_cell.length_b   1.000
_cell.length_c   1.000
_cell.angle_alpha   90.00
_cell.angle_beta   90.00
_cell.angle_gamma   90.00
#
_symmetry.space_group_name_H-M   'P 1'
#
loop_
_entity.id
_entity.type
_entity.pdbx_description
1 polymer ?
#
loop_
_entity_poly.entity_id
_entity_poly.type
_entity_poly.pdbx_seq_one_letter_code
_entity_poly.pdbx_strand_id
1 'polypeptide(L)' 'MVFKKKANHEEIVLSNKTRRVTDEEIDFVLQKLTNETRSSSEITRTQNTVDIQLD' A
#
# COMPACT_ATOMS: atom_id res chain seq x y z
N MET A 1 2.70 7.08 -6.58
CA MET A 1 2.39 6.70 -5.18
C MET A 1 1.61 7.84 -4.56
N VAL A 2 0.44 7.55 -4.00
CA VAL A 2 -0.40 8.51 -3.28
C VAL A 2 -0.63 7.93 -1.88
N PHE A 3 -0.31 8.68 -0.84
CA PHE A 3 -0.55 8.31 0.55
C PHE A 3 -1.55 9.30 1.14
N LYS A 4 -2.65 8.80 1.71
CA LYS A 4 -3.67 9.60 2.37
C LYS A 4 -3.88 9.07 3.77
N LYS A 5 -3.57 9.91 4.77
CA LYS A 5 -3.84 9.64 6.18
C LYS A 5 -5.09 10.41 6.62
N LYS A 6 -6.14 9.70 7.04
CA LYS A 6 -7.30 10.28 7.74
C LYS A 6 -7.25 9.86 9.20
N ALA A 7 -7.98 10.57 10.06
CA ALA A 7 -7.90 10.43 11.52
C ALA A 7 -8.10 9.00 12.05
N ASN A 8 -8.86 8.15 11.33
CA ASN A 8 -9.19 6.80 11.75
C ASN A 8 -8.89 5.73 10.68
N HIS A 9 -8.31 6.10 9.53
CA HIS A 9 -8.05 5.17 8.42
C HIS A 9 -6.86 5.70 7.62
N GLU A 10 -5.88 4.86 7.33
CA GLU A 10 -4.78 5.17 6.42
C GLU A 10 -4.96 4.43 5.10
N GLU A 11 -4.80 5.15 3.99
CA GLU A 11 -4.96 4.62 2.65
C GLU A 11 -3.67 4.87 1.85
N ILE A 12 -3.12 3.79 1.28
CA ILE A 12 -1.92 3.84 0.44
C ILE A 12 -2.26 3.31 -0.95
N VAL A 13 -2.03 4.14 -1.96
CA VAL A 13 -2.19 3.76 -3.37
C VAL A 13 -0.83 3.73 -4.05
N LEU A 14 -0.41 2.53 -4.43
CA LEU A 14 0.85 2.22 -5.12
C LEU A 14 0.57 1.86 -6.58
N SER A 15 0.88 2.77 -7.50
CA SER A 15 0.73 2.53 -8.93
C SER A 15 2.10 2.53 -9.63
N ASN A 16 2.38 1.54 -10.46
CA ASN A 16 3.54 1.50 -11.33
C ASN A 16 3.11 1.36 -12.80
N LYS A 17 3.51 2.32 -13.65
CA LYS A 17 3.06 2.39 -15.05
C LYS A 17 3.72 1.35 -15.96
N THR A 18 4.89 0.82 -15.60
CA THR A 18 5.71 -0.02 -16.48
C THR A 18 5.66 -1.50 -16.14
N ARG A 19 5.40 -1.84 -14.88
CA ARG A 19 5.32 -3.24 -14.41
C ARG A 19 4.40 -3.37 -13.21
N ARG A 20 4.09 -4.61 -12.84
CA ARG A 20 3.38 -4.93 -11.60
C ARG A 20 4.22 -4.49 -10.38
N VAL A 21 3.53 -4.03 -9.36
CA VAL A 21 4.11 -3.75 -8.04
C VAL A 21 4.40 -5.09 -7.35
N THR A 22 5.61 -5.27 -6.83
CA THR A 22 6.01 -6.51 -6.16
C THR A 22 5.68 -6.48 -4.67
N ASP A 23 5.73 -7.66 -4.05
CA ASP A 23 5.47 -7.82 -2.63
C ASP A 23 6.52 -7.07 -1.78
N GLU A 24 7.78 -7.07 -2.21
CA GLU A 24 8.85 -6.35 -1.51
C GLU A 24 8.63 -4.84 -1.56
N GLU A 25 8.08 -4.31 -2.65
CA GLU A 25 7.74 -2.88 -2.76
C GLU A 25 6.58 -2.52 -1.82
N ILE A 26 5.59 -3.39 -1.70
CA ILE A 26 4.47 -3.22 -0.75
C ILE A 26 5.01 -3.24 0.69
N ASP A 27 5.82 -4.24 1.03
CA ASP A 27 6.43 -4.38 2.36
C ASP A 27 7.28 -3.17 2.73
N PHE A 28 8.09 -2.68 1.78
CA PHE A 28 8.91 -1.50 1.98
C PHE A 28 8.07 -0.26 2.29
N VAL A 29 6.97 -0.07 1.57
CA VAL A 29 6.10 1.10 1.73
C VAL A 29 5.33 1.05 3.05
N LEU A 30 4.77 -0.11 3.41
CA LEU A 30 4.10 -0.32 4.70
C LEU A 30 5.05 -0.02 5.86
N GLN A 31 6.24 -0.59 5.83
CA GLN A 31 7.22 -0.38 6.88
C GLN A 31 7.65 1.10 6.96
N LYS A 32 7.81 1.79 5.83
CA LYS A 32 8.28 3.19 5.82
C LYS A 32 7.23 4.21 6.16
N LEU A 33 5.97 3.99 5.78
CA LEU A 33 4.91 4.98 5.96
C LEU A 33 4.11 4.76 7.23
N THR A 34 3.94 3.51 7.67
CA THR A 34 2.98 3.17 8.72
C THR A 34 3.54 2.26 9.80
N ASN A 35 4.76 1.72 9.64
CA ASN A 35 5.33 0.66 10.49
C ASN A 35 4.47 -0.62 10.57
N GLU A 36 3.51 -0.77 9.67
CA GLU A 36 2.62 -1.92 9.61
C GLU A 36 3.18 -3.05 8.74
N THR A 37 2.54 -4.21 8.79
CA THR A 37 2.88 -5.37 7.96
C THR A 37 1.69 -5.75 7.08
N ARG A 38 1.93 -6.52 6.02
CA ARG A 38 0.83 -6.99 5.15
C ARG A 38 -0.26 -7.74 5.89
N SER A 39 0.06 -8.38 7.02
CA SER A 39 -0.92 -9.13 7.82
C SER A 39 -1.91 -8.22 8.57
N SER A 40 -1.55 -6.95 8.80
CA SER A 40 -2.40 -5.94 9.43
C SER A 40 -3.06 -5.01 8.42
N SER A 41 -3.00 -5.34 7.12
CA SER A 41 -3.50 -4.48 6.04
C SER A 41 -4.46 -5.23 5.12
N GLU A 42 -5.50 -4.56 4.64
CA GLU A 42 -6.29 -5.05 3.51
C GLU A 42 -5.64 -4.59 2.20
N ILE A 43 -5.20 -5.53 1.36
CA ILE A 43 -4.42 -5.24 0.14
C ILE A 43 -5.20 -5.71 -1.08
N THR A 44 -5.66 -4.76 -1.88
CA THR A 44 -6.31 -5.02 -3.17
C THR A 44 -5.32 -4.79 -4.30
N ARG A 45 -5.12 -5.81 -5.16
CA ARG A 45 -4.20 -5.74 -6.30
C ARG A 45 -4.96 -5.68 -7.61
N THR A 46 -4.63 -4.68 -8.40
CA THR A 46 -4.98 -4.60 -9.83
C THR A 46 -3.71 -4.78 -10.67
N GLN A 47 -3.83 -4.73 -12.00
CA GLN A 47 -2.73 -5.04 -12.91
C GLN A 47 -1.47 -4.21 -12.62
N ASN A 48 -1.63 -2.91 -12.40
CA ASN A 48 -0.53 -1.95 -12.25
C ASN A 48 -0.67 -1.09 -10.98
N THR A 49 -1.72 -1.32 -10.18
CA THR A 49 -2.01 -0.55 -8.98
C THR A 49 -2.29 -1.49 -7.81
N VAL A 50 -1.84 -1.10 -6.63
CA VAL A 50 -2.11 -1.76 -5.36
C VAL A 50 -2.70 -0.73 -4.43
N ASP A 51 -3.87 -1.04 -3.90
CA ASP A 51 -4.57 -0.26 -2.90
C ASP A 51 -4.41 -0.98 -1.56
N ILE A 52 -3.94 -0.25 -0.54
CA ILE A 52 -3.71 -0.75 0.81
C ILE A 52 -4.55 0.07 1.77
N GLN A 53 -5.40 -0.60 2.53
CA GLN A 53 -6.20 -0.02 3.61
C GLN A 53 -5.68 -0.52 4.96
N LEU A 54 -5.55 0.42 5.89
CA LEU A 54 -5.12 0.20 7.26
C LEU A 54 -6.19 0.77 8.21
N ASP A 55 -6.53 -0.03 9.22
CA ASP A 55 -7.49 0.31 10.29
C ASP A 55 -6.86 1.18 11.40
#